data_AF-U4TXR9-F1
#
_entry.id   AF-U4TXR9-F1
#
_cell.length_a   1.000
_cell.length_b   1.000
_cell.length_c   1.000
_cell.angle_alpha   90.00
_cell.angle_beta   90.00
_cell.angle_gamma   90.00
#
_symmetry.space_group_name_H-M   'P 1'
#
loop_
_entity.id
_entity.type
_entity.pdbx_description
1 polymer ?
#
loop_
_entity_poly.entity_id
_entity_poly.type
_entity_poly.pdbx_seq_one_letter_code
_entity_poly.pdbx_strand_id
1 'polypeptide(L)'
;MTQVEEHGRVPARRESPLSVAPVRIVVRYLSVLGERLLADTQVTGPAHSHIDLPWRVIRGYKLVRVENYAEVFQPVPGGIRMIYMAQKAAPVVVYHKNAEGNLIVPPQYVSGDLNATYHLHPLSGNPFPIIQAPPTDAGVFGTKSKSAQYVYDTLQLMRLPVDKQLLMRMNTAVRPFADPLAREALPTALPGGSTWPVYRAVVDRFSRAQWYDLGGGIWVKRTSQMTLLGRPLPMQPPELTPFRHRAEVVNHTQNAVSLFQFPRFGQAYKTIPSGTMISTTGLMADDQGRQWVALDSQLFISRWDLLLLD
;
A
#
# COMPACT_ATOMS: atom_id res chain seq x y z
N MET A 1 -91.72 40.43 -12.12
CA MET A 1 -91.60 40.90 -13.51
C MET A 1 -90.39 41.81 -13.59
N THR A 2 -89.45 41.47 -14.48
CA THR A 2 -88.60 42.34 -15.34
C THR A 2 -88.29 43.77 -14.82
N GLN A 3 -87.06 44.29 -14.84
CA GLN A 3 -86.09 44.25 -15.93
C GLN A 3 -84.69 44.70 -15.43
N VAL A 4 -83.69 44.37 -16.23
CA VAL A 4 -82.25 44.48 -16.06
C VAL A 4 -81.78 45.92 -16.29
N GLU A 5 -80.83 46.42 -15.48
CA GLU A 5 -79.90 47.46 -15.90
C GLU A 5 -78.46 46.94 -15.77
N GLU A 6 -77.83 46.80 -16.92
CA GLU A 6 -76.50 46.23 -17.14
C GLU A 6 -75.47 47.34 -16.87
N HIS A 7 -74.79 47.28 -15.72
CA HIS A 7 -73.65 48.15 -15.46
C HIS A 7 -72.38 47.52 -16.05
N GLY A 8 -71.85 48.21 -17.08
CA GLY A 8 -70.66 47.83 -17.82
C GLY A 8 -69.51 47.41 -16.92
N ARG A 9 -69.06 46.17 -17.10
CA ARG A 9 -67.85 45.64 -16.48
C ARG A 9 -66.65 46.35 -17.09
N VAL A 10 -66.07 47.31 -16.38
CA VAL A 10 -64.74 47.84 -16.69
C VAL A 10 -63.78 46.65 -16.78
N PRO A 11 -63.09 46.41 -17.91
CA PRO A 11 -62.13 45.33 -17.94
C PRO A 11 -61.01 45.65 -16.95
N ALA A 12 -60.80 44.76 -15.99
CA ALA A 12 -59.65 44.82 -15.11
C ALA A 12 -58.40 44.92 -15.99
N ARG A 13 -57.70 46.06 -15.87
CA ARG A 13 -56.37 46.24 -16.45
C ARG A 13 -55.54 45.06 -15.98
N ARG A 14 -55.21 44.13 -16.87
CA ARG A 14 -54.19 43.13 -16.60
C ARG A 14 -52.90 43.92 -16.41
N GLU A 15 -52.55 44.20 -15.16
CA GLU A 15 -51.19 44.58 -14.82
C GLU A 15 -50.31 43.43 -15.29
N SER A 16 -49.67 43.66 -16.43
CA SER A 16 -48.53 42.83 -16.82
C SER A 16 -47.55 42.94 -15.66
N PRO A 17 -47.04 41.84 -15.08
CA PRO A 17 -45.99 41.96 -14.08
C PRO A 17 -44.90 42.79 -14.75
N LEU A 18 -44.54 43.92 -14.13
CA LEU A 18 -43.44 44.77 -14.57
C LEU A 18 -42.26 43.83 -14.84
N SER A 19 -41.95 43.60 -16.12
CA SER A 19 -40.78 42.84 -16.51
C SER A 19 -39.60 43.75 -16.20
N VAL A 20 -39.17 43.76 -14.95
CA VAL A 20 -38.00 44.52 -14.51
C VAL A 20 -36.83 43.95 -15.29
N ALA A 21 -36.18 44.79 -16.09
CA ALA A 21 -35.04 44.37 -16.88
C ALA A 21 -34.01 43.66 -15.98
N PRO A 22 -33.41 42.55 -16.43
CA PRO A 22 -32.48 41.81 -15.60
C PRO A 22 -31.28 42.67 -15.23
N VAL A 23 -30.89 42.64 -13.97
CA VAL A 23 -29.73 43.37 -13.47
C VAL A 23 -28.48 42.60 -13.88
N ARG A 24 -27.50 43.31 -14.43
CA ARG A 24 -26.20 42.78 -14.82
C ARG A 24 -25.13 43.36 -13.91
N ILE A 25 -24.31 42.50 -13.33
CA ILE A 25 -23.21 42.90 -12.45
C ILE A 25 -21.91 42.33 -13.02
N VAL A 26 -20.90 43.19 -13.14
CA VAL A 26 -19.54 42.78 -13.51
C VAL A 26 -18.80 42.39 -12.23
N VAL A 27 -18.14 41.24 -12.26
CA VAL A 27 -17.29 40.73 -11.19
C VAL A 27 -15.84 40.75 -11.67
N ARG A 28 -14.99 41.49 -10.96
CA ARG A 28 -13.58 41.67 -11.29
C ARG A 28 -12.69 40.90 -10.33
N TYR A 29 -11.61 40.31 -10.83
CA TYR A 29 -10.63 39.57 -10.03
C TYR A 29 -9.31 40.34 -10.04
N LEU A 30 -9.00 41.00 -8.93
CA LEU A 30 -7.89 41.95 -8.86
C LEU A 30 -6.88 41.54 -7.78
N SER A 31 -5.61 41.86 -7.97
CA SER A 31 -4.61 41.80 -6.91
C SER A 31 -4.84 42.91 -5.88
N VAL A 32 -4.20 42.84 -4.71
CA VAL A 32 -4.22 43.93 -3.72
C VAL A 32 -3.64 45.25 -4.24
N LEU A 33 -2.86 45.21 -5.33
CA LEU A 33 -2.32 46.39 -6.02
C LEU A 33 -3.26 46.92 -7.12
N GLY A 34 -4.41 46.27 -7.34
CA GLY A 34 -5.39 46.66 -8.34
C GLY A 34 -5.16 46.07 -9.74
N GLU A 35 -4.15 45.22 -9.91
CA GLU A 35 -3.86 44.56 -11.19
C GLU A 35 -4.91 43.49 -11.49
N ARG A 36 -5.31 43.35 -12.76
CA ARG A 36 -6.28 42.34 -13.17
C ARG A 36 -5.64 40.95 -13.28
N LEU A 37 -6.15 39.98 -12.53
CA LEU A 37 -5.63 38.61 -12.46
C LEU A 37 -6.33 37.64 -13.43
N LEU A 38 -7.63 37.85 -13.69
CA LEU A 38 -8.44 37.07 -14.62
C LEU A 38 -9.34 38.00 -15.44
N ALA A 39 -9.91 37.49 -16.52
CA ALA A 39 -10.98 38.20 -17.22
C ALA A 39 -12.19 38.43 -16.29
N ASP A 40 -12.84 39.58 -16.46
CA ASP A 40 -14.05 39.92 -15.71
C ASP A 40 -15.16 38.91 -16.06
N THR A 41 -15.92 38.49 -15.04
CA THR A 41 -17.12 37.66 -15.24
C THR A 41 -18.36 38.55 -15.16
N GLN A 42 -19.40 38.24 -15.92
CA GLN A 42 -20.70 38.91 -15.78
C GLN A 42 -21.72 37.94 -15.19
N VAL A 43 -22.41 38.36 -14.13
CA VAL A 43 -23.59 37.67 -13.60
C VAL A 43 -24.84 38.47 -13.94
N THR A 44 -25.92 37.79 -14.29
CA THR A 44 -27.19 38.40 -14.71
C THR A 44 -28.35 37.67 -14.05
N GLY A 45 -29.32 38.41 -13.53
CA GLY A 45 -30.49 37.81 -12.90
C GLY A 45 -31.63 38.82 -12.68
N PRO A 46 -32.82 38.34 -12.28
CA PRO A 46 -33.95 39.20 -11.91
C PRO A 46 -33.56 40.16 -10.78
N ALA A 47 -34.09 41.38 -10.79
CA ALA A 47 -33.87 42.30 -9.68
C ALA A 47 -34.28 41.69 -8.34
N HIS A 48 -33.47 41.91 -7.31
CA HIS A 48 -33.65 41.43 -5.94
C HIS A 48 -33.59 39.90 -5.73
N SER A 49 -33.31 39.09 -6.76
CA SER A 49 -33.00 37.67 -6.53
C SER A 49 -31.58 37.48 -6.00
N HIS A 50 -31.31 36.38 -5.30
CA HIS A 50 -29.97 36.05 -4.81
C HIS A 50 -28.94 35.93 -5.96
N ILE A 51 -27.72 36.39 -5.71
CA ILE A 51 -26.59 36.28 -6.62
C ILE A 51 -25.75 35.06 -6.20
N ASP A 52 -25.54 34.14 -7.13
CA ASP A 52 -24.46 33.16 -7.02
C ASP A 52 -23.16 33.80 -7.54
N LEU A 53 -22.24 34.11 -6.64
CA LEU A 53 -20.99 34.76 -7.00
C LEU A 53 -20.03 33.76 -7.67
N PRO A 54 -19.39 34.14 -8.79
CA PRO A 54 -18.47 33.27 -9.51
C PRO A 54 -17.11 33.24 -8.80
N TRP A 55 -17.04 32.55 -7.65
CA TRP A 55 -15.83 32.37 -6.88
C TRP A 55 -14.73 31.71 -7.72
N ARG A 56 -13.51 32.24 -7.64
CA ARG A 56 -12.35 31.69 -8.37
C ARG A 56 -11.20 31.39 -7.43
N VAL A 57 -10.61 30.21 -7.62
CA VAL A 57 -9.31 29.84 -7.07
C VAL A 57 -8.26 30.21 -8.10
N ILE A 58 -7.30 31.05 -7.72
CA ILE A 58 -6.26 31.57 -8.62
C ILE A 58 -4.91 31.05 -8.14
N ARG A 59 -4.13 30.44 -9.05
CA ARG A 59 -2.79 29.92 -8.76
C ARG A 59 -1.88 31.06 -8.26
N GLY A 60 -1.23 30.87 -7.12
CA GLY A 60 -0.35 31.83 -6.47
C GLY A 60 -1.05 32.84 -5.56
N TYR A 61 -2.39 32.80 -5.48
CA TYR A 61 -3.17 33.85 -4.83
C TYR A 61 -4.19 33.31 -3.83
N LYS A 62 -4.38 34.04 -2.74
CA LYS A 62 -5.45 33.83 -1.76
C LYS A 62 -6.46 34.97 -1.87
N LEU A 63 -7.75 34.66 -1.94
CA LEU A 63 -8.80 35.66 -1.80
C LEU A 63 -8.78 36.23 -0.38
N VAL A 64 -8.65 37.55 -0.25
CA VAL A 64 -8.53 38.21 1.06
C VAL A 64 -9.74 39.08 1.39
N ARG A 65 -10.46 39.61 0.40
CA ARG A 65 -11.70 40.37 0.62
C ARG A 65 -12.54 40.47 -0.66
N VAL A 66 -13.80 40.84 -0.49
CA VAL A 66 -14.71 41.23 -1.57
C VAL A 66 -15.17 42.67 -1.32
N GLU A 67 -14.98 43.54 -2.31
CA GLU A 67 -15.43 44.93 -2.28
C GLU A 67 -16.70 45.10 -3.11
N ASN A 68 -17.54 46.06 -2.70
CA ASN A 68 -18.86 46.33 -3.29
C ASN A 68 -19.78 45.09 -3.31
N TYR A 69 -19.66 44.23 -2.29
CA TYR A 69 -20.46 43.01 -2.18
C TYR A 69 -21.96 43.33 -2.22
N ALA A 70 -22.70 42.56 -3.02
CA ALA A 70 -24.15 42.55 -3.03
C ALA A 70 -24.61 41.10 -2.98
N GLU A 71 -25.58 40.80 -2.12
CA GLU A 71 -26.17 39.47 -1.98
C GLU A 71 -27.28 39.22 -3.01
N VAL A 72 -27.94 40.30 -3.44
CA VAL A 72 -29.04 40.26 -4.40
C VAL A 72 -28.77 41.15 -5.60
N PHE A 73 -29.40 40.83 -6.73
CA PHE A 73 -29.28 41.57 -7.99
C PHE A 73 -29.85 42.99 -7.86
N GLN A 74 -28.95 43.94 -7.64
CA GLN A 74 -29.21 45.37 -7.60
C GLN A 74 -28.10 46.12 -8.35
N PRO A 75 -28.31 47.37 -8.81
CA PRO A 75 -27.26 48.13 -9.45
C PRO A 75 -26.04 48.29 -8.53
N VAL A 76 -24.88 47.82 -8.98
CA VAL A 76 -23.58 48.01 -8.31
C VAL A 76 -22.68 48.80 -9.27
N PRO A 77 -22.72 50.15 -9.23
CA PRO A 77 -21.86 50.98 -10.07
C PRO A 77 -20.39 50.65 -9.83
N GLY A 78 -19.68 50.24 -10.89
CA GLY A 78 -18.28 49.79 -10.82
C GLY A 78 -18.07 48.30 -10.55
N GLY A 79 -19.13 47.53 -10.33
CA GLY A 79 -19.10 46.07 -10.16
C GLY A 79 -18.57 45.58 -8.81
N ILE A 80 -18.66 44.27 -8.60
CA ILE A 80 -18.10 43.55 -7.43
C ILE A 80 -16.63 43.28 -7.69
N ARG A 81 -15.75 43.51 -6.71
CA ARG A 81 -14.32 43.25 -6.86
C ARG A 81 -13.87 42.17 -5.87
N MET A 82 -13.42 41.04 -6.38
CA MET A 82 -12.76 40.00 -5.61
C MET A 82 -11.26 40.33 -5.53
N ILE A 83 -10.77 40.63 -4.34
CA ILE A 83 -9.39 41.07 -4.14
C ILE A 83 -8.53 39.93 -3.58
N TYR A 84 -7.43 39.66 -4.28
CA TYR A 84 -6.52 38.57 -4.03
C TYR A 84 -5.13 39.07 -3.63
N MET A 85 -4.49 38.36 -2.71
CA MET A 85 -3.12 38.62 -2.29
C MET A 85 -2.22 37.47 -2.74
N ALA A 86 -1.06 37.80 -3.33
CA ALA A 86 -0.05 36.82 -3.67
C ALA A 86 0.44 36.14 -2.38
N GLN A 87 0.48 34.82 -2.37
CA GLN A 87 0.87 34.05 -1.20
C GLN A 87 1.64 32.80 -1.62
N LYS A 88 2.79 32.56 -0.97
CA LYS A 88 3.56 31.33 -1.16
C LYS A 88 2.83 30.14 -0.53
N ALA A 89 2.90 28.99 -1.19
CA ALA A 89 2.47 27.74 -0.57
C ALA A 89 3.46 27.27 0.48
N ALA A 90 2.97 26.44 1.40
CA ALA A 90 3.85 25.57 2.17
C ALA A 90 4.27 24.37 1.30
N PRO A 91 5.53 23.89 1.43
CA PRO A 91 6.02 22.75 0.67
C PRO A 91 5.36 21.44 1.11
N VAL A 92 5.50 20.41 0.27
CA VAL A 92 5.24 19.02 0.65
C VAL A 92 6.59 18.38 0.97
N VAL A 93 6.71 17.81 2.16
CA VAL A 93 7.92 17.10 2.59
C VAL A 93 7.78 15.61 2.24
N VAL A 94 8.71 15.09 1.46
CA VAL A 94 8.75 13.68 1.05
C VAL A 94 9.89 13.00 1.80
N TYR A 95 9.53 11.98 2.59
CA TYR A 95 10.47 11.14 3.30
C TYR A 95 10.70 9.85 2.52
N HIS A 96 11.97 9.48 2.39
CA HIS A 96 12.38 8.21 1.81
C HIS A 96 13.02 7.39 2.92
N LYS A 97 12.41 6.26 3.29
CA LYS A 97 12.81 5.48 4.47
C LYS A 97 13.07 4.02 4.13
N ASN A 98 13.88 3.34 4.92
CA ASN A 98 13.97 1.89 4.87
C ASN A 98 12.88 1.21 5.73
N ALA A 99 12.81 -0.12 5.69
CA ALA A 99 11.83 -0.92 6.46
C ALA A 99 11.97 -0.74 8.00
N GLU A 100 13.15 -0.35 8.48
CA GLU A 100 13.41 -0.05 9.89
C GLU A 100 13.00 1.39 10.29
N GLY A 101 12.52 2.21 9.34
CA GLY A 101 12.05 3.58 9.57
C GLY A 101 13.12 4.66 9.48
N ASN A 102 14.37 4.31 9.16
CA ASN A 102 15.49 5.23 8.99
C ASN A 102 15.43 5.93 7.65
N LEU A 103 15.85 7.19 7.58
CA LEU A 103 15.95 7.93 6.33
C LEU A 103 17.09 7.39 5.46
N ILE A 104 16.80 7.10 4.19
CA ILE A 104 17.83 6.69 3.20
C ILE A 104 18.51 7.89 2.54
N VAL A 105 17.82 9.02 2.48
CA VAL A 105 18.32 10.33 2.05
C VAL A 105 17.69 11.43 2.91
N PRO A 106 18.28 12.64 2.98
CA PRO A 106 17.63 13.78 3.62
C PRO A 106 16.21 14.03 3.07
N PRO A 107 15.28 14.56 3.88
CA PRO A 107 13.92 14.85 3.43
C PRO A 107 13.92 15.76 2.19
N GLN A 108 13.10 15.42 1.20
CA GLN A 108 12.96 16.20 -0.03
C GLN A 108 11.77 17.17 0.10
N TYR A 109 11.92 18.38 -0.44
CA TYR A 109 10.87 19.39 -0.41
C TYR A 109 10.35 19.63 -1.83
N VAL A 110 9.10 19.28 -2.08
CA VAL A 110 8.40 19.64 -3.31
C VAL A 110 7.73 20.99 -3.05
N SER A 111 8.11 21.99 -3.84
CA SER A 111 7.61 23.36 -3.71
C SER A 111 6.86 23.78 -4.96
N GLY A 112 5.91 24.70 -4.81
CA GLY A 112 5.16 25.27 -5.91
C GLY A 112 4.28 26.43 -5.43
N ASP A 113 3.51 26.99 -6.35
CA ASP A 113 2.61 28.10 -6.02
C ASP A 113 1.39 27.61 -5.24
N LEU A 114 0.79 28.50 -4.44
CA LEU A 114 -0.49 28.21 -3.79
C LEU A 114 -1.53 27.81 -4.85
N ASN A 115 -2.34 26.79 -4.56
CA ASN A 115 -3.33 26.25 -5.50
C ASN A 115 -2.77 25.60 -6.78
N ALA A 116 -1.44 25.47 -6.95
CA ALA A 116 -0.89 24.65 -8.01
C ALA A 116 -0.98 23.16 -7.66
N THR A 117 -1.13 22.31 -8.69
CA THR A 117 -1.04 20.86 -8.53
C THR A 117 0.41 20.41 -8.35
N TYR A 118 0.61 19.28 -7.67
CA TYR A 118 1.88 18.60 -7.56
C TYR A 118 1.72 17.10 -7.76
N HIS A 119 2.83 16.47 -8.14
CA HIS A 119 3.01 15.03 -8.17
C HIS A 119 4.26 14.66 -7.38
N LEU A 120 4.16 13.57 -6.64
CA LEU A 120 5.22 12.97 -5.85
C LEU A 120 5.72 11.74 -6.59
N HIS A 121 7.02 11.53 -6.55
CA HIS A 121 7.66 10.42 -7.21
C HIS A 121 8.53 9.68 -6.20
N PRO A 122 8.75 8.37 -6.41
CA PRO A 122 9.80 7.65 -5.70
C PRO A 122 11.17 8.32 -5.89
N LEU A 123 12.11 7.93 -5.04
CA LEU A 123 13.48 8.42 -5.08
C LEU A 123 14.10 8.11 -6.45
N SER A 124 14.52 9.16 -7.15
CA SER A 124 15.11 9.03 -8.49
C SER A 124 16.37 8.16 -8.45
N GLY A 125 16.49 7.23 -9.41
CA GLY A 125 17.63 6.32 -9.52
C GLY A 125 17.71 5.27 -8.39
N ASN A 126 16.67 5.15 -7.56
CA ASN A 126 16.66 4.18 -6.47
C ASN A 126 16.66 2.73 -6.99
N PRO A 127 17.60 1.88 -6.52
CA PRO A 127 17.66 0.47 -6.92
C PRO A 127 16.78 -0.46 -6.07
N PHE A 128 16.22 0.02 -4.96
CA PHE A 128 15.49 -0.83 -4.01
C PHE A 128 13.99 -0.96 -4.36
N PRO A 129 13.36 -2.14 -4.17
CA PRO A 129 11.91 -2.26 -4.27
C PRO A 129 11.19 -1.32 -3.30
N ILE A 130 10.03 -0.81 -3.70
CA ILE A 130 9.17 0.01 -2.84
C ILE A 130 8.22 -0.93 -2.10
N ILE A 131 8.29 -0.93 -0.77
CA ILE A 131 7.38 -1.69 0.12
C ILE A 131 6.09 -0.91 0.31
N GLN A 132 6.19 0.41 0.46
CA GLN A 132 5.05 1.28 0.73
C GLN A 132 5.19 2.61 0.00
N ALA A 133 4.16 2.96 -0.76
CA ALA A 133 3.99 4.28 -1.37
C ALA A 133 3.04 5.13 -0.51
N PRO A 134 3.04 6.47 -0.64
CA PRO A 134 2.06 7.30 0.04
C PRO A 134 0.65 6.98 -0.49
N PRO A 135 -0.42 7.13 0.32
CA PRO A 135 -1.80 6.87 -0.12
C PRO A 135 -2.27 7.75 -1.28
N THR A 136 -1.65 8.93 -1.42
CA THR A 136 -1.87 9.86 -2.52
C THR A 136 -0.51 10.38 -2.99
N ASP A 137 -0.27 10.28 -4.29
CA ASP A 137 0.94 10.76 -4.97
C ASP A 137 0.72 12.10 -5.68
N ALA A 138 -0.51 12.59 -5.74
CA ALA A 138 -0.84 13.90 -6.30
C ALA A 138 -1.67 14.74 -5.33
N GLY A 139 -1.63 16.06 -5.51
CA GLY A 139 -2.45 16.96 -4.72
C GLY A 139 -2.31 18.41 -5.14
N VAL A 140 -2.84 19.30 -4.30
CA VAL A 140 -2.78 20.75 -4.49
C VAL A 140 -2.03 21.38 -3.33
N PHE A 141 -1.13 22.30 -3.66
CA PHE A 141 -0.39 23.10 -2.69
C PHE A 141 -1.31 24.02 -1.90
N GLY A 142 -1.13 24.02 -0.57
CA GLY A 142 -1.91 24.82 0.36
C GLY A 142 -1.03 25.69 1.24
N THR A 143 -1.65 26.33 2.24
CA THR A 143 -0.93 27.17 3.20
C THR A 143 -0.33 26.38 4.37
N LYS A 144 -0.63 25.08 4.47
CA LYS A 144 -0.11 24.18 5.51
C LYS A 144 0.79 23.14 4.85
N SER A 145 1.94 22.89 5.48
CA SER A 145 2.87 21.85 5.04
C SER A 145 2.19 20.48 5.12
N LYS A 146 2.49 19.62 4.15
CA LYS A 146 2.06 18.22 4.14
C LYS A 146 3.28 17.33 4.16
N SER A 147 3.09 16.05 4.51
CA SER A 147 4.14 15.03 4.44
C SER A 147 3.67 13.79 3.71
N ALA A 148 4.56 13.20 2.94
CA ALA A 148 4.40 11.91 2.29
C ALA A 148 5.62 11.03 2.56
N GLN A 149 5.47 9.71 2.47
CA GLN A 149 6.57 8.78 2.65
C GLN A 149 6.57 7.66 1.62
N TYR A 150 7.76 7.32 1.15
CA TYR A 150 8.05 6.07 0.46
C TYR A 150 8.94 5.21 1.36
N VAL A 151 8.59 3.94 1.50
CA VAL A 151 9.38 2.95 2.25
C VAL A 151 9.99 1.96 1.27
N TYR A 152 11.30 1.79 1.36
CA TYR A 152 12.12 0.98 0.48
C TYR A 152 12.62 -0.26 1.19
N ASP A 153 12.71 -1.35 0.45
CA ASP A 153 13.31 -2.58 0.91
C ASP A 153 14.82 -2.54 0.74
N THR A 154 15.53 -1.96 1.71
CA THR A 154 17.00 -1.87 1.69
C THR A 154 17.68 -3.09 2.32
N LEU A 155 16.92 -4.12 2.71
CA LEU A 155 17.50 -5.32 3.35
C LEU A 155 18.51 -5.99 2.42
N GLN A 156 19.80 -5.93 2.69
CA GLN A 156 20.78 -6.61 1.84
C GLN A 156 20.65 -8.12 1.93
N LEU A 157 20.49 -8.63 3.15
CA LEU A 157 20.40 -10.05 3.44
C LEU A 157 18.94 -10.47 3.62
N MET A 158 18.48 -11.38 2.76
CA MET A 158 17.22 -12.09 2.96
C MET A 158 17.49 -13.43 3.63
N ARG A 159 16.75 -13.76 4.68
CA ARG A 159 16.78 -15.10 5.28
C ARG A 159 16.21 -16.11 4.30
N LEU A 160 16.92 -17.22 4.14
CA LEU A 160 16.44 -18.40 3.44
C LEU A 160 15.90 -19.39 4.48
N PRO A 161 14.84 -20.16 4.15
CA PRO A 161 14.44 -21.27 4.98
C PRO A 161 15.59 -22.28 5.09
N VAL A 162 15.83 -22.80 6.29
CA VAL A 162 16.82 -23.83 6.57
C VAL A 162 16.13 -25.00 7.24
N ASP A 163 16.31 -26.19 6.68
CA ASP A 163 15.95 -27.44 7.35
C ASP A 163 16.87 -27.64 8.55
N LYS A 164 16.29 -27.91 9.73
CA LYS A 164 17.04 -28.13 10.98
C LYS A 164 18.03 -29.31 10.89
N GLN A 165 17.87 -30.18 9.89
CA GLN A 165 18.71 -31.35 9.65
C GLN A 165 19.74 -31.13 8.52
N LEU A 166 19.82 -29.91 7.98
CA LEU A 166 20.75 -29.58 6.90
C LEU A 166 22.20 -29.60 7.40
N LEU A 167 23.05 -30.33 6.70
CA LEU A 167 24.49 -30.37 6.96
C LEU A 167 25.27 -29.80 5.79
N MET A 168 26.46 -29.27 6.07
CA MET A 168 27.41 -28.82 5.08
C MET A 168 28.73 -29.54 5.24
N ARG A 169 29.16 -30.23 4.18
CA ARG A 169 30.48 -30.84 4.09
C ARG A 169 31.45 -29.87 3.44
N MET A 170 32.60 -29.68 4.06
CA MET A 170 33.75 -29.01 3.45
C MET A 170 34.53 -30.04 2.63
N ASN A 171 34.56 -29.93 1.29
CA ASN A 171 35.33 -30.85 0.44
C ASN A 171 36.83 -30.55 0.53
N THR A 172 37.17 -29.26 0.68
CA THR A 172 38.53 -28.75 0.95
C THR A 172 38.46 -27.76 2.11
N ALA A 173 39.60 -27.30 2.62
CA ALA A 173 39.60 -26.31 3.70
C ALA A 173 38.95 -24.99 3.23
N VAL A 174 38.07 -24.42 4.06
CA VAL A 174 37.30 -23.19 3.74
C VAL A 174 37.53 -22.17 4.84
N ARG A 175 37.85 -20.92 4.46
CA ARG A 175 37.93 -19.81 5.41
C ARG A 175 36.53 -19.24 5.67
N PRO A 176 36.01 -19.29 6.91
CA PRO A 176 34.72 -18.72 7.24
C PRO A 176 34.81 -17.21 7.49
N PHE A 177 33.68 -16.57 7.73
CA PHE A 177 33.52 -15.15 8.02
C PHE A 177 32.74 -14.99 9.33
N ALA A 178 32.94 -13.87 10.03
CA ALA A 178 32.17 -13.57 11.25
C ALA A 178 30.72 -13.16 10.94
N ASP A 179 30.48 -12.61 9.75
CA ASP A 179 29.18 -12.15 9.26
C ASP A 179 29.14 -12.23 7.72
N PRO A 180 27.99 -12.49 7.07
CA PRO A 180 27.86 -12.50 5.61
C PRO A 180 28.24 -11.20 4.89
N LEU A 181 28.23 -10.06 5.61
CA LEU A 181 28.66 -8.75 5.10
C LEU A 181 30.09 -8.39 5.55
N ALA A 182 30.78 -9.27 6.27
CA ALA A 182 32.17 -9.04 6.66
C ALA A 182 33.07 -8.94 5.42
N ARG A 183 33.96 -7.94 5.43
CA ARG A 183 34.88 -7.69 4.30
C ARG A 183 35.98 -8.74 4.18
N GLU A 184 36.38 -9.33 5.30
CA GLU A 184 37.50 -10.26 5.39
C GLU A 184 37.10 -11.56 6.07
N ALA A 185 37.74 -12.65 5.65
CA ALA A 185 37.55 -13.96 6.24
C ALA A 185 38.34 -14.10 7.56
N LEU A 186 37.86 -14.96 8.44
CA LEU A 186 38.53 -15.33 9.67
C LEU A 186 39.90 -16.01 9.39
N PRO A 187 40.87 -15.83 10.29
CA PRO A 187 42.25 -16.30 10.07
C PRO A 187 42.39 -17.82 10.09
N THR A 188 41.49 -18.54 10.75
CA THR A 188 41.53 -20.00 10.87
C THR A 188 40.54 -20.64 9.91
N ALA A 189 41.02 -21.53 9.05
CA ALA A 189 40.17 -22.27 8.11
C ALA A 189 39.47 -23.44 8.81
N LEU A 190 38.25 -23.75 8.36
CA LEU A 190 37.57 -25.00 8.68
C LEU A 190 38.28 -26.15 7.93
N PRO A 191 38.52 -27.31 8.59
CA PRO A 191 39.22 -28.42 7.96
C PRO A 191 38.47 -29.00 6.75
N GLY A 192 39.21 -29.36 5.69
CA GLY A 192 38.65 -30.17 4.61
C GLY A 192 38.23 -31.55 5.12
N GLY A 193 37.14 -32.09 4.57
CA GLY A 193 36.51 -33.36 4.98
C GLY A 193 35.56 -33.24 6.18
N SER A 194 35.50 -32.10 6.86
CA SER A 194 34.60 -31.87 8.00
C SER A 194 33.14 -31.69 7.57
N THR A 195 32.20 -32.03 8.45
CA THR A 195 30.76 -31.83 8.25
C THR A 195 30.19 -31.03 9.40
N TRP A 196 29.38 -30.01 9.09
CA TRP A 196 28.85 -29.04 10.04
C TRP A 196 27.33 -28.93 9.93
N PRO A 197 26.59 -28.76 11.03
CA PRO A 197 25.19 -28.38 10.97
C PRO A 197 25.02 -26.97 10.41
N VAL A 198 23.95 -26.74 9.65
CA VAL A 198 23.56 -25.42 9.16
C VAL A 198 22.38 -24.92 9.98
N TYR A 199 22.56 -23.79 10.68
CA TYR A 199 21.53 -23.22 11.56
C TYR A 199 20.70 -22.14 10.87
N ARG A 200 21.33 -21.33 10.02
CA ARG A 200 20.69 -20.24 9.28
C ARG A 200 21.29 -20.15 7.89
N ALA A 201 20.52 -19.61 6.97
CA ALA A 201 21.00 -19.27 5.64
C ALA A 201 20.45 -17.91 5.25
N VAL A 202 21.25 -17.16 4.52
CA VAL A 202 20.83 -15.89 3.94
C VAL A 202 21.30 -15.81 2.50
N VAL A 203 20.61 -15.01 1.70
CA VAL A 203 21.06 -14.59 0.39
C VAL A 203 21.30 -13.09 0.41
N ASP A 204 22.48 -12.67 -0.04
CA ASP A 204 22.72 -11.29 -0.40
C ASP A 204 21.97 -11.00 -1.70
N ARG A 205 20.99 -10.10 -1.65
CA ARG A 205 20.14 -9.76 -2.78
C ARG A 205 20.86 -9.04 -3.92
N PHE A 206 21.96 -8.35 -3.62
CA PHE A 206 22.75 -7.63 -4.63
C PHE A 206 23.74 -8.56 -5.31
N SER A 207 24.57 -9.26 -4.55
CA SER A 207 25.60 -10.14 -5.11
C SER A 207 25.07 -11.52 -5.50
N ARG A 208 23.84 -11.86 -5.11
CA ARG A 208 23.23 -13.21 -5.19
C ARG A 208 24.01 -14.28 -4.43
N ALA A 209 24.97 -13.89 -3.60
CA ALA A 209 25.74 -14.82 -2.78
C ALA A 209 24.85 -15.46 -1.71
N GLN A 210 24.90 -16.78 -1.62
CA GLN A 210 24.28 -17.54 -0.54
C GLN A 210 25.30 -17.77 0.57
N TRP A 211 24.84 -17.61 1.81
CA TRP A 211 25.65 -17.74 3.01
C TRP A 211 24.96 -18.65 4.01
N TYR A 212 25.76 -19.46 4.71
CA TYR A 212 25.28 -20.44 5.68
C TYR A 212 25.98 -20.24 7.03
N ASP A 213 25.19 -20.16 8.09
CA ASP A 213 25.65 -20.09 9.47
C ASP A 213 25.85 -21.50 10.01
N LEU A 214 27.08 -21.80 10.43
CA LEU A 214 27.48 -23.08 11.00
C LEU A 214 27.50 -23.06 12.54
N GLY A 215 27.00 -21.97 13.14
CA GLY A 215 26.95 -21.77 14.59
C GLY A 215 28.18 -21.02 15.10
N GLY A 216 28.10 -20.51 16.32
CA GLY A 216 29.24 -19.84 16.98
C GLY A 216 29.74 -18.57 16.28
N GLY A 217 28.92 -17.94 15.44
CA GLY A 217 29.32 -16.75 14.66
C GLY A 217 30.17 -17.08 13.43
N ILE A 218 30.10 -18.31 12.92
CA ILE A 218 30.87 -18.77 11.77
C ILE A 218 29.95 -18.87 10.55
N TRP A 219 30.22 -18.06 9.54
CA TRP A 219 29.49 -18.06 8.28
C TRP A 219 30.37 -18.52 7.12
N VAL A 220 29.81 -19.29 6.19
CA VAL A 220 30.49 -19.68 4.95
C VAL A 220 29.70 -19.23 3.73
N LYS A 221 30.40 -18.67 2.75
CA LYS A 221 29.84 -18.30 1.45
C LYS A 221 29.79 -19.53 0.56
N ARG A 222 28.65 -19.80 -0.09
CA ARG A 222 28.50 -20.95 -1.00
C ARG A 222 29.54 -20.94 -2.14
N THR A 223 30.31 -22.00 -2.27
CA THR A 223 31.26 -22.22 -3.38
C THR A 223 31.29 -23.70 -3.79
N SER A 224 32.11 -24.06 -4.78
CA SER A 224 32.37 -25.46 -5.17
C SER A 224 33.21 -26.25 -4.15
N GLN A 225 33.79 -25.59 -3.15
CA GLN A 225 34.61 -26.24 -2.12
C GLN A 225 33.78 -26.95 -1.05
N MET A 226 32.45 -26.88 -1.13
CA MET A 226 31.51 -27.41 -0.15
C MET A 226 30.32 -28.08 -0.81
N THR A 227 29.71 -29.02 -0.11
CA THR A 227 28.52 -29.74 -0.56
C THR A 227 27.45 -29.65 0.52
N LEU A 228 26.24 -29.23 0.13
CA LEU A 228 25.05 -29.35 0.98
C LEU A 228 24.63 -30.81 1.02
N LEU A 229 24.49 -31.34 2.22
CA LEU A 229 23.98 -32.68 2.46
C LEU A 229 22.57 -32.53 3.05
N GLY A 230 21.54 -32.95 2.31
CA GLY A 230 20.23 -33.27 2.91
C GLY A 230 20.30 -34.62 3.62
N ARG A 231 19.42 -34.89 4.60
CA ARG A 231 19.35 -36.25 5.16
C ARG A 231 18.91 -37.27 4.10
N PRO A 232 19.32 -38.55 4.24
CA PRO A 232 18.63 -39.66 3.59
C PRO A 232 17.15 -39.61 3.95
N LEU A 233 16.29 -39.71 2.95
CA LEU A 233 14.86 -39.83 3.17
C LEU A 233 14.60 -41.08 4.05
N PRO A 234 13.78 -40.99 5.11
CA PRO A 234 13.42 -42.17 5.88
C PRO A 234 12.88 -43.27 4.95
N MET A 235 13.44 -44.48 5.06
CA MET A 235 13.07 -45.61 4.19
C MET A 235 11.70 -46.21 4.53
N GLN A 236 11.24 -46.03 5.76
CA GLN A 236 9.97 -46.55 6.25
C GLN A 236 9.05 -45.42 6.70
N PRO A 237 7.74 -45.48 6.37
CA PRO A 237 6.76 -44.51 6.83
C PRO A 237 6.71 -44.46 8.37
N PRO A 238 6.29 -43.33 8.96
CA PRO A 238 6.10 -43.25 10.41
C PRO A 238 5.06 -44.27 10.87
N GLU A 239 5.26 -44.86 12.06
CA GLU A 239 4.22 -45.67 12.69
C GLU A 239 2.99 -44.81 12.97
N LEU A 240 1.83 -45.31 12.55
CA LEU A 240 0.55 -44.60 12.69
C LEU A 240 -0.27 -45.24 13.81
N THR A 241 -0.84 -44.40 14.65
CA THR A 241 -1.93 -44.82 15.54
C THR A 241 -3.19 -45.04 14.69
N PRO A 242 -3.90 -46.18 14.81
CA PRO A 242 -5.15 -46.38 14.09
C PRO A 242 -6.14 -45.24 14.35
N PHE A 243 -6.58 -44.61 13.26
CA PHE A 243 -7.47 -43.46 13.31
C PHE A 243 -8.30 -43.47 12.03
N ARG A 244 -9.44 -44.17 12.09
CA ARG A 244 -10.26 -44.48 10.92
C ARG A 244 -11.62 -43.83 11.07
N HIS A 245 -11.79 -42.73 10.34
CA HIS A 245 -12.97 -41.88 10.39
C HIS A 245 -13.36 -41.43 8.98
N ARG A 246 -14.63 -41.06 8.83
CA ARG A 246 -15.05 -40.20 7.73
C ARG A 246 -14.93 -38.74 8.17
N ALA A 247 -14.34 -37.93 7.30
CA ALA A 247 -14.11 -36.52 7.60
C ALA A 247 -14.41 -35.64 6.39
N GLU A 248 -14.80 -34.40 6.66
CA GLU A 248 -14.84 -33.32 5.69
C GLU A 248 -13.56 -32.48 5.83
N VAL A 249 -12.94 -32.14 4.70
CA VAL A 249 -11.84 -31.16 4.66
C VAL A 249 -12.41 -29.78 4.90
N VAL A 250 -11.93 -29.08 5.93
CA VAL A 250 -12.44 -27.75 6.30
C VAL A 250 -11.30 -26.75 6.42
N ASN A 251 -11.39 -25.66 5.68
CA ASN A 251 -10.56 -24.48 5.92
C ASN A 251 -11.42 -23.21 5.88
N HIS A 252 -11.43 -22.45 6.97
CA HIS A 252 -12.30 -21.28 7.12
C HIS A 252 -11.80 -20.03 6.37
N THR A 253 -10.62 -20.09 5.77
CA THR A 253 -9.96 -18.94 5.15
C THR A 253 -9.59 -19.14 3.69
N GLN A 254 -9.61 -20.39 3.21
CA GLN A 254 -9.15 -20.77 1.87
C GLN A 254 -10.07 -21.81 1.25
N ASN A 255 -10.16 -21.82 -0.08
CA ASN A 255 -10.98 -22.80 -0.82
C ASN A 255 -10.32 -24.19 -0.92
N ALA A 256 -9.09 -24.37 -0.41
CA ALA A 256 -8.36 -25.63 -0.46
C ALA A 256 -7.34 -25.76 0.67
N VAL A 257 -6.99 -27.00 1.02
CA VAL A 257 -6.04 -27.39 2.07
C VAL A 257 -4.84 -28.09 1.45
N SER A 258 -3.65 -27.89 2.02
CA SER A 258 -2.43 -28.57 1.58
C SER A 258 -2.35 -30.02 2.07
N LEU A 259 -1.96 -30.92 1.17
CA LEU A 259 -1.59 -32.30 1.47
C LEU A 259 -0.08 -32.47 1.40
N PHE A 260 0.45 -33.35 2.25
CA PHE A 260 1.88 -33.59 2.42
C PHE A 260 2.18 -35.06 2.12
N GLN A 261 3.35 -35.33 1.57
CA GLN A 261 3.72 -36.68 1.16
C GLN A 261 4.99 -37.15 1.87
N PHE A 262 4.97 -38.33 2.47
CA PHE A 262 6.19 -39.00 2.92
C PHE A 262 7.01 -39.48 1.70
N PRO A 263 8.36 -39.45 1.72
CA PRO A 263 9.24 -38.94 2.78
C PRO A 263 9.50 -37.42 2.74
N ARG A 264 8.81 -36.68 1.87
CA ARG A 264 8.99 -35.24 1.65
C ARG A 264 7.92 -34.40 2.38
N PHE A 265 7.88 -34.54 3.70
CA PHE A 265 6.82 -33.97 4.53
C PHE A 265 6.87 -32.44 4.69
N GLY A 266 8.00 -31.81 4.36
CA GLY A 266 8.24 -30.37 4.59
C GLY A 266 7.69 -29.42 3.51
N GLN A 267 7.10 -29.95 2.43
CA GLN A 267 6.49 -29.14 1.36
C GLN A 267 5.14 -29.73 0.97
N ALA A 268 4.16 -28.87 0.70
CA ALA A 268 2.87 -29.29 0.17
C ALA A 268 3.06 -30.02 -1.17
N TYR A 269 2.54 -31.24 -1.26
CA TYR A 269 2.59 -32.08 -2.46
C TYR A 269 1.51 -31.68 -3.46
N LYS A 270 0.28 -31.49 -2.96
CA LYS A 270 -0.88 -31.01 -3.72
C LYS A 270 -1.89 -30.38 -2.78
N THR A 271 -2.95 -29.80 -3.31
CA THR A 271 -4.07 -29.28 -2.51
C THR A 271 -5.34 -30.11 -2.72
N ILE A 272 -6.22 -30.10 -1.73
CA ILE A 272 -7.56 -30.70 -1.78
C ILE A 272 -8.61 -29.62 -1.49
N PRO A 273 -9.70 -29.50 -2.27
CA PRO A 273 -10.71 -28.47 -2.02
C PRO A 273 -11.34 -28.60 -0.63
N SER A 274 -11.63 -27.46 0.01
CA SER A 274 -12.47 -27.43 1.21
C SER A 274 -13.87 -27.92 0.86
N GLY A 275 -14.51 -28.67 1.77
CA GLY A 275 -15.76 -29.40 1.54
C GLY A 275 -15.59 -30.80 0.97
N THR A 276 -14.36 -31.25 0.68
CA THR A 276 -14.14 -32.61 0.15
C THR A 276 -14.32 -33.65 1.25
N MET A 277 -15.09 -34.69 0.97
CA MET A 277 -15.30 -35.84 1.86
C MET A 277 -14.19 -36.87 1.68
N ILE A 278 -13.59 -37.31 2.78
CA ILE A 278 -12.46 -38.25 2.78
C ILE A 278 -12.60 -39.32 3.87
N SER A 279 -11.81 -40.39 3.75
CA SER A 279 -11.61 -41.40 4.79
C SER A 279 -10.18 -41.34 5.31
N THR A 280 -10.00 -41.57 6.60
CA THR A 280 -8.70 -41.54 7.28
C THR A 280 -8.26 -42.95 7.66
N THR A 281 -6.94 -43.16 7.76
CA THR A 281 -6.36 -44.48 8.05
C THR A 281 -5.57 -44.52 9.34
N GLY A 282 -4.91 -43.41 9.69
CA GLY A 282 -4.06 -43.33 10.86
C GLY A 282 -3.72 -41.89 11.25
N LEU A 283 -3.16 -41.74 12.44
CA LEU A 283 -2.75 -40.46 13.02
C LEU A 283 -1.28 -40.56 13.41
N MET A 284 -0.52 -39.50 13.15
CA MET A 284 0.82 -39.31 13.69
C MET A 284 0.94 -37.92 14.31
N ALA A 285 1.86 -37.78 15.27
CA ALA A 285 2.32 -36.49 15.75
C ALA A 285 3.75 -36.24 15.25
N ASP A 286 4.06 -35.02 14.80
CA ASP A 286 5.43 -34.63 14.52
C ASP A 286 6.21 -34.26 15.80
N ASP A 287 7.50 -33.94 15.64
CA ASP A 287 8.40 -33.56 16.74
C ASP A 287 8.00 -32.25 17.45
N GLN A 288 7.04 -31.50 16.90
CA GLN A 288 6.47 -30.29 17.45
C GLN A 288 5.07 -30.52 18.03
N GLY A 289 4.63 -31.78 18.09
CA GLY A 289 3.32 -32.16 18.62
C GLY A 289 2.16 -31.85 17.68
N ARG A 290 2.41 -31.43 16.42
CA ARG A 290 1.32 -31.23 15.45
C ARG A 290 0.82 -32.58 14.98
N GLN A 291 -0.50 -32.70 14.90
CA GLN A 291 -1.17 -33.92 14.50
C GLN A 291 -1.43 -33.93 12.99
N TRP A 292 -1.01 -35.02 12.36
CA TRP A 292 -1.18 -35.29 10.94
C TRP A 292 -2.00 -36.55 10.76
N VAL A 293 -3.00 -36.48 9.91
CA VAL A 293 -3.91 -37.58 9.60
C VAL A 293 -3.53 -38.16 8.25
N ALA A 294 -3.28 -39.48 8.23
CA ALA A 294 -2.98 -40.24 7.03
C ALA A 294 -4.26 -40.53 6.25
N LEU A 295 -4.26 -40.17 4.98
CA LEU A 295 -5.31 -40.52 4.01
C LEU A 295 -5.00 -41.87 3.35
N ASP A 296 -3.71 -42.15 3.18
CA ASP A 296 -3.17 -43.44 2.77
C ASP A 296 -1.77 -43.64 3.38
N SER A 297 -1.02 -44.66 2.94
CA SER A 297 0.31 -44.99 3.45
C SER A 297 1.38 -43.90 3.30
N GLN A 298 1.16 -42.88 2.47
CA GLN A 298 2.16 -41.85 2.12
C GLN A 298 1.60 -40.42 2.13
N LEU A 299 0.28 -40.24 2.12
CA LEU A 299 -0.38 -38.95 1.98
C LEU A 299 -1.04 -38.49 3.28
N PHE A 300 -0.76 -37.25 3.68
CA PHE A 300 -1.13 -36.71 4.98
C PHE A 300 -1.76 -35.32 4.86
N ILE A 301 -2.64 -35.02 5.82
CA ILE A 301 -3.30 -33.72 6.00
C ILE A 301 -3.19 -33.30 7.47
N SER A 302 -3.18 -32.01 7.76
CA SER A 302 -3.24 -31.55 9.14
C SER A 302 -4.56 -31.97 9.78
N ARG A 303 -4.52 -32.45 11.02
CA ARG A 303 -5.73 -32.81 11.78
C ARG A 303 -6.71 -31.65 11.93
N TRP A 304 -6.19 -30.42 11.96
CA TRP A 304 -6.99 -29.22 12.18
C TRP A 304 -7.83 -28.83 10.97
N ASP A 305 -7.45 -29.32 9.79
CA ASP A 305 -8.17 -29.09 8.54
C ASP A 305 -9.25 -30.17 8.29
N LEU A 306 -9.64 -30.92 9.33
CA LEU A 306 -10.63 -31.99 9.25
C LEU A 306 -11.74 -31.83 10.29
N LEU A 307 -12.99 -31.88 9.82
CA LEU A 307 -14.17 -32.11 10.63
C LEU A 307 -14.55 -33.59 10.57
N LEU A 308 -14.47 -34.30 11.70
CA LEU A 308 -14.90 -35.71 11.77
C LEU A 308 -16.42 -35.80 11.75
N LEU A 309 -16.95 -36.83 11.10
CA LEU A 309 -18.39 -36.99 10.86
C LEU A 309 -18.96 -38.27 11.50
N ASP A 310 -18.12 -39.03 12.20
CA ASP A 310 -18.44 -40.28 12.88
C ASP A 310 -17.78 -40.38 14.27
#